data_AF-A0A520EER9-F1
#
_entry.id   AF-A0A520EER9-F1
#
_cell.length_a   1.000
_cell.length_b   1.000
_cell.length_c   1.000
_cell.angle_alpha   90.00
_cell.angle_beta   90.00
_cell.angle_gamma   90.00
#
_symmetry.space_group_name_H-M   'P 1'
#
loop_
_entity.id
_entity.type
_entity.pdbx_description
1 polymer ?
#
loop_
_entity_poly.entity_id
_entity_poly.type
_entity_poly.pdbx_seq_one_letter_code
_entity_poly.pdbx_strand_id
1 'polypeptide(L)'
;DAERFGLVSRTIADDAFDALVDSVVDRTSKAPRRALELTKRALNAATLDRLDAALELENTGQAELLTGDDFKEGAMAMLQKRAPHFK
;
A
#
# COMPACT_ATOMS: atom_id res chain seq x y z
N ASP A 1 -4.23 7.39 -13.92
CA ASP A 1 -5.32 7.24 -12.93
C ASP A 1 -4.90 7.32 -11.47
N ALA A 2 -3.91 6.56 -10.98
CA ALA A 2 -3.54 6.55 -9.56
C ALA A 2 -3.19 7.95 -8.97
N GLU A 3 -2.45 8.79 -9.70
CA GLU A 3 -2.16 10.17 -9.28
C GLU A 3 -3.43 11.02 -9.20
N ARG A 4 -4.31 10.93 -10.21
CA ARG A 4 -5.60 11.62 -10.23
C ARG A 4 -6.48 11.26 -9.02
N PHE A 5 -6.42 10.01 -8.58
CA PHE A 5 -7.15 9.53 -7.40
C PHE A 5 -6.43 9.83 -6.07
N GLY A 6 -5.23 10.41 -6.10
CA GLY A 6 -4.47 10.74 -4.89
C GLY A 6 -3.81 9.54 -4.20
N LEU A 7 -3.76 8.37 -4.86
CA LEU A 7 -3.09 7.17 -4.31
C LEU A 7 -1.56 7.31 -4.31
N VAL A 8 -1.03 7.99 -5.33
CA VAL A 8 0.40 8.32 -5.46
C VAL A 8 0.56 9.82 -5.62
N SER A 9 1.67 10.37 -5.13
CA SER A 9 1.90 11.81 -5.18
C SER A 9 2.22 12.35 -6.57
N ARG A 10 2.74 11.51 -7.48
CA ARG A 10 3.06 11.89 -8.87
C ARG A 10 3.26 10.65 -9.76
N THR A 11 2.91 10.78 -11.04
CA THR A 11 3.32 9.87 -12.13
C THR A 11 4.18 10.66 -13.12
N ILE A 12 5.28 10.04 -13.57
CA ILE A 12 6.25 10.65 -14.50
C ILE A 12 6.71 9.60 -15.53
N ALA A 13 7.40 10.06 -16.57
CA ALA A 13 8.07 9.18 -17.51
C ALA A 13 9.21 8.40 -16.82
N ASP A 14 9.46 7.18 -17.30
CA ASP A 14 10.41 6.23 -16.72
C ASP A 14 11.85 6.78 -16.71
N ASP A 15 12.25 7.43 -17.79
CA ASP A 15 13.57 8.06 -17.96
C ASP A 15 13.84 9.23 -17.00
N ALA A 16 12.80 9.78 -16.38
CA ALA A 16 12.90 10.85 -15.39
C ALA A 16 12.80 10.35 -13.93
N PHE A 17 12.56 9.04 -13.72
CA PHE A 17 12.23 8.49 -12.41
C PHE A 17 13.34 8.69 -11.38
N ASP A 18 14.56 8.27 -11.71
CA ASP A 18 15.71 8.34 -10.80
C ASP A 18 16.01 9.79 -10.39
N ALA A 19 15.96 10.72 -11.35
CA ALA A 19 16.18 12.13 -11.09
C ALA A 19 15.13 12.73 -10.12
N LEU A 20 13.87 12.32 -10.22
CA LEU A 20 12.83 12.75 -9.29
C LEU A 20 13.08 12.18 -7.88
N VAL A 21 13.42 10.89 -7.78
CA VAL A 21 13.73 10.24 -6.50
C VAL A 21 14.88 10.96 -5.81
N ASP A 22 15.98 11.19 -6.52
CA ASP A 22 17.15 11.90 -5.99
C ASP A 22 16.78 13.29 -5.47
N SER A 23 15.96 14.03 -6.22
CA SER A 23 15.48 15.36 -5.80
C SER A 23 14.64 15.31 -4.52
N VAL A 24 13.78 14.29 -4.36
CA VAL A 24 12.94 14.12 -3.17
C VAL A 24 13.79 13.74 -1.96
N VAL A 25 14.75 12.83 -2.14
CA VAL A 25 15.68 12.39 -1.08
C VAL A 25 16.56 13.55 -0.63
N ASP A 26 17.14 14.30 -1.56
CA ASP A 26 17.99 15.47 -1.25
C ASP A 26 17.22 16.52 -0.44
N ARG A 27 15.99 16.85 -0.86
CA ARG A 27 15.14 17.79 -0.14
C ARG A 27 14.79 17.30 1.26
N THR A 28 14.41 16.03 1.39
CA THR A 28 13.93 15.47 2.66
C THR A 28 15.06 15.29 3.67
N SER A 29 16.24 14.86 3.21
CA SER A 29 17.41 14.66 4.06
C SER A 29 17.96 15.97 4.62
N LYS A 30 17.79 17.08 3.91
CA LYS A 30 18.19 18.44 4.33
C LYS A 30 17.13 19.17 5.15
N ALA A 31 15.91 18.63 5.27
CA ALA A 31 14.81 19.28 5.98
C ALA A 31 14.93 19.12 7.52
N PRO A 32 14.25 19.98 8.32
CA PRO A 32 14.33 19.91 9.77
C PRO A 32 13.74 18.60 10.32
N ARG A 33 14.61 17.67 10.73
CA ARG A 33 14.22 16.31 11.18
C ARG A 33 13.06 16.30 12.16
N ARG A 34 13.12 17.16 13.19
CA ARG A 34 12.10 17.18 14.26
C ARG A 34 10.74 17.71 13.76
N ALA A 35 10.75 18.68 12.85
CA ALA A 35 9.51 19.18 12.25
C ALA A 35 8.85 18.08 11.42
N LEU A 36 9.61 17.40 10.54
CA LEU A 36 9.12 16.27 9.74
C LEU A 36 8.56 15.15 10.62
N GLU A 37 9.25 14.80 11.70
CA GLU A 37 8.81 13.77 12.65
C GLU A 37 7.44 14.12 13.26
N LEU A 38 7.29 15.34 13.77
CA LEU A 38 6.05 15.78 14.40
C LEU A 38 4.91 15.93 13.39
N THR A 39 5.17 16.47 12.19
CA THR A 39 4.18 16.54 11.12
C THR A 39 3.70 15.16 10.70
N LYS A 40 4.61 14.20 10.48
CA LYS A 40 4.25 12.82 10.13
C LYS A 40 3.39 12.17 11.22
N ARG A 41 3.75 12.35 12.49
CA ARG A 41 2.98 11.84 13.63
C ARG A 41 1.58 12.44 13.68
N ALA A 42 1.45 13.76 13.54
CA ALA A 42 0.16 14.43 13.57
C ALA A 42 -0.75 13.99 12.42
N LEU A 43 -0.22 13.85 11.21
CA LEU A 43 -0.97 13.36 10.06
C LEU A 43 -1.44 11.92 10.26
N ASN A 44 -0.54 11.01 10.65
CA ASN A 44 -0.91 9.61 10.89
C ASN A 44 -1.95 9.48 12.00
N ALA A 45 -1.82 10.25 13.09
CA ALA A 45 -2.82 10.24 14.16
C ALA A 45 -4.20 10.73 13.69
N ALA A 46 -4.26 11.63 12.72
CA ALA A 46 -5.50 12.16 12.18
C ALA A 46 -6.14 11.27 11.09
N THR A 47 -5.35 10.45 10.38
CA THR A 47 -5.83 9.70 9.21
C THR A 47 -5.77 8.18 9.34
N LEU A 48 -5.01 7.65 10.30
CA LEU A 48 -4.76 6.21 10.49
C LEU A 48 -5.15 5.73 11.89
N ASP A 49 -6.04 6.44 12.58
CA ASP A 49 -6.51 6.11 13.94
C ASP A 49 -7.20 4.74 14.04
N ARG A 50 -7.75 4.25 12.92
CA ARG A 50 -8.41 2.94 12.80
C ARG A 50 -7.52 1.85 12.19
N LEU A 51 -6.29 2.16 11.82
CA LEU A 51 -5.42 1.23 11.09
C LEU A 51 -5.22 -0.09 11.85
N ASP A 52 -4.88 -0.03 13.14
CA ASP A 52 -4.66 -1.25 13.94
C ASP A 52 -5.91 -2.13 14.03
N ALA A 53 -7.08 -1.51 14.21
CA ALA A 53 -8.34 -2.24 14.26
C ALA A 53 -8.71 -2.86 12.90
N ALA A 54 -8.40 -2.18 11.80
CA ALA A 54 -8.59 -2.72 10.45
C ALA A 54 -7.67 -3.92 10.21
N LEU A 55 -6.39 -3.83 10.60
CA LEU A 55 -5.43 -4.92 10.46
C LEU A 55 -5.82 -6.16 11.27
N GLU A 56 -6.38 -5.99 12.48
CA GLU A 56 -6.86 -7.13 13.28
C GLU A 56 -8.07 -7.82 12.65
N LEU A 57 -9.01 -7.04 12.12
CA LEU A 57 -10.16 -7.55 11.38
C LEU A 57 -9.71 -8.30 10.12
N GLU A 58 -8.77 -7.73 9.38
CA GLU A 58 -8.17 -8.36 8.20
C GLU A 58 -7.48 -9.67 8.57
N ASN A 59 -6.69 -9.69 9.63
CA ASN A 59 -5.98 -10.89 10.07
C ASN A 59 -6.96 -12.04 10.37
N THR A 60 -8.01 -11.76 11.14
CA THR A 60 -9.03 -12.75 11.49
C THR A 60 -9.76 -13.27 10.24
N GLY A 61 -10.24 -12.37 9.40
CA GLY A 61 -11.00 -12.74 8.20
C GLY A 61 -10.14 -13.46 7.16
N GLN A 62 -8.90 -13.01 6.94
CA GLN A 62 -7.99 -13.66 5.99
C GLN A 62 -7.56 -15.04 6.51
N ALA A 63 -7.32 -15.21 7.81
CA ALA A 63 -7.00 -16.52 8.38
C ALA A 63 -8.11 -17.55 8.11
N GLU A 64 -9.38 -17.15 8.21
CA GLU A 64 -10.51 -18.00 7.83
C GLU A 64 -10.50 -18.30 6.33
N LEU A 65 -10.46 -17.26 5.48
CA LEU A 65 -10.55 -17.37 4.02
C LEU A 65 -9.43 -18.25 3.42
N LEU A 66 -8.22 -18.18 3.98
CA LEU A 66 -7.07 -18.97 3.53
C LEU A 66 -7.26 -20.48 3.71
N THR A 67 -8.16 -20.92 4.58
CA THR A 67 -8.48 -22.34 4.77
C THR A 67 -9.58 -22.85 3.82
N GLY A 68 -10.31 -21.93 3.20
CA GLY A 68 -11.46 -22.20 2.35
C GLY A 68 -11.13 -22.83 1.01
N ASP A 69 -12.12 -23.50 0.42
CA ASP A 69 -11.96 -24.17 -0.88
C ASP A 69 -11.82 -23.18 -2.03
N ASP A 70 -12.47 -22.01 -1.94
CA ASP A 70 -12.33 -20.94 -2.94
C ASP A 70 -10.92 -20.35 -2.98
N PHE A 71 -10.23 -20.26 -1.84
CA PHE A 71 -8.83 -19.86 -1.84
C PHE A 71 -7.95 -20.88 -2.55
N LYS A 72 -8.12 -22.18 -2.25
CA LYS A 72 -7.37 -23.26 -2.92
C LYS A 72 -7.62 -23.24 -4.43
N GLU A 73 -8.87 -23.10 -4.83
CA GLU A 73 -9.26 -23.02 -6.23
C GLU A 73 -8.65 -21.79 -6.93
N GLY A 74 -8.75 -20.61 -6.32
CA GLY A 74 -8.17 -19.38 -6.84
C GLY A 74 -6.65 -19.48 -7.01
N ALA A 75 -5.95 -19.99 -6.00
CA ALA A 75 -4.51 -20.20 -6.04
C ALA A 75 -4.10 -21.20 -7.15
N MET A 76 -4.79 -22.35 -7.23
CA MET A 76 -4.53 -23.36 -8.26
C MET A 76 -4.85 -22.85 -9.67
N ALA A 77 -5.94 -22.12 -9.85
CA ALA A 77 -6.33 -21.52 -11.11
C ALA A 77 -5.29 -20.50 -11.61
N MET A 78 -4.78 -19.65 -10.71
CA MET A 78 -3.70 -18.71 -11.02
C MET A 78 -2.43 -19.44 -11.47
N LEU A 79 -1.97 -20.45 -10.72
CA LEU A 79 -0.78 -21.24 -11.05
C LEU A 79 -0.93 -21.95 -12.40
N GLN A 80 -2.13 -22.44 -12.70
CA GLN A 80 -2.46 -23.15 -13.95
C GLN A 80 -2.84 -22.21 -15.10
N LYS A 81 -2.88 -20.89 -14.88
CA LYS A 81 -3.30 -19.86 -15.87
C LYS A 81 -4.69 -20.15 -16.48
N ARG A 82 -5.63 -20.58 -15.65
CA ARG A 82 -7.03 -20.81 -16.04
C ARG A 82 -7.97 -19.91 -15.22
N ALA A 83 -9.21 -19.79 -15.65
CA ALA A 83 -10.24 -19.12 -14.86
C ALA A 83 -10.59 -19.97 -13.61
N PRO A 84 -10.82 -19.34 -12.44
CA PRO A 84 -11.29 -20.04 -11.24
C PRO A 84 -12.80 -20.31 -11.30
N HIS A 85 -13.24 -21.35 -10.57
CA HIS A 85 -14.65 -21.68 -10.36
C HIS A 85 -14.99 -21.71 -8.85
N PHE A 86 -15.40 -20.55 -8.33
CA PHE A 86 -15.81 -20.38 -6.93
C PHE A 86 -17.20 -20.99 -6.66
N LYS A 87 -17.48 -21.37 -5.40
CA LYS A 87 -18.74 -22.00 -5.00
C LYS A 87 -19.55 -21.18 -4.00
#